data_AF-A0A7R8WVN6-F1
#
_entry.id   AF-A0A7R8WVN6-F1
#
_cell.length_a   1.000
_cell.length_b   1.000
_cell.length_c   1.000
_cell.angle_alpha   90.00
_cell.angle_beta   90.00
_cell.angle_gamma   90.00
#
_symmetry.space_group_name_H-M   'P 1'
#
loop_
_entity.id
_entity.type
_entity.pdbx_description
1 polymer ?
#
loop_
_entity_poly.entity_id
_entity_poly.type
_entity_poly.pdbx_seq_one_letter_code
_entity_poly.pdbx_strand_id
1 'polypeptide(L)'
;MKTPILRLFIFVVITLFSHSATASATASARYDSLIKKHAQRTAIPATLIKEVIRQESSFNRKARSPKGALGLMQLMPATARRFGVKSRTNPDQNIRGGTDYMKWLYNRYKDWRLVLAAYTAGEGAVDKHNGIPPY
;
A
#
# COMPACT_ATOMS: atom_id res chain seq x y z
N MET A 1 4.02 -18.89 -26.77
CA MET A 1 3.00 -18.65 -25.73
C MET A 1 3.62 -18.84 -24.34
N LYS A 2 4.26 -17.81 -23.81
CA LYS A 2 4.88 -17.77 -22.47
C LYS A 2 4.88 -16.31 -22.01
N THR A 3 3.81 -15.87 -21.36
CA THR A 3 3.78 -14.54 -20.71
C THR A 3 4.39 -14.71 -19.31
N PRO A 4 5.55 -14.13 -18.99
CA PRO A 4 6.08 -14.18 -17.64
C PRO A 4 5.20 -13.30 -16.75
N ILE A 5 4.38 -13.99 -15.96
CA ILE A 5 3.70 -13.49 -14.79
C ILE A 5 4.77 -12.94 -13.82
N LEU A 6 4.58 -11.69 -13.39
CA LEU A 6 5.07 -11.17 -12.10
C LEU A 6 6.60 -10.99 -11.93
N ARG A 7 7.20 -10.07 -12.71
CA ARG A 7 8.43 -9.32 -12.38
C ARG A 7 8.27 -7.97 -13.11
N LEU A 8 8.12 -6.78 -12.51
CA LEU A 8 9.11 -6.10 -11.66
C LEU A 8 8.56 -4.75 -11.15
N PHE A 9 7.79 -4.71 -10.06
CA PHE A 9 7.62 -3.46 -9.27
C PHE A 9 8.08 -3.64 -7.83
N ILE A 10 9.32 -4.08 -7.68
CA ILE A 10 10.03 -4.05 -6.40
C ILE A 10 11.17 -3.05 -6.56
N PHE A 11 10.92 -1.81 -6.17
CA PHE A 11 11.98 -0.90 -5.70
C PHE A 11 11.68 -0.52 -4.26
N VAL A 12 11.70 -1.52 -3.39
CA VAL A 12 12.02 -1.33 -1.99
C VAL A 12 13.40 -1.96 -1.82
N VAL A 13 14.39 -1.13 -1.54
CA VAL A 13 15.67 -1.58 -1.01
C VAL A 13 15.36 -2.25 0.32
N ILE A 14 15.19 -3.57 0.30
CA ILE A 14 15.30 -4.40 1.49
C ILE A 14 16.68 -5.05 1.38
N THR A 15 17.63 -4.42 2.04
CA THR A 15 18.84 -5.09 2.52
C THR A 15 18.45 -6.45 3.10
N LEU A 16 19.17 -7.49 2.68
CA LEU A 16 19.07 -8.88 3.13
C LEU A 16 18.98 -8.95 4.67
N PHE A 17 17.76 -9.00 5.18
CA PHE A 17 17.46 -9.47 6.52
C PHE A 17 16.38 -10.53 6.39
N SER A 18 16.77 -11.78 6.66
CA SER A 18 15.85 -12.87 6.94
C SER A 18 14.87 -12.40 8.01
N HIS A 19 13.67 -11.97 7.61
CA HIS A 19 12.63 -11.62 8.56
C HIS A 19 12.06 -12.91 9.15
N SER A 20 12.36 -13.19 10.41
CA SER A 20 11.71 -14.28 11.15
C SER A 20 10.19 -14.04 11.15
N ALA A 21 9.41 -15.05 10.75
CA ALA A 21 7.95 -14.97 10.64
C ALA A 21 7.26 -14.47 11.92
N THR A 22 7.84 -14.77 13.08
CA THR A 22 7.38 -14.35 14.41
C THR A 22 7.48 -12.83 14.64
N ALA A 23 8.54 -12.17 14.20
CA ALA A 23 8.70 -10.72 14.37
C ALA A 23 7.68 -9.94 13.52
N SER A 24 7.43 -10.41 12.29
CA SER A 24 6.41 -9.84 11.41
C SER A 24 4.99 -10.06 11.93
N ALA A 25 4.70 -11.25 12.50
CA ALA A 25 3.41 -11.54 13.13
C ALA A 25 3.11 -10.62 14.32
N THR A 26 4.08 -10.40 15.22
CA THR A 26 3.94 -9.48 16.35
C THR A 26 3.81 -8.02 15.89
N ALA A 27 4.57 -7.62 14.87
CA ALA A 27 4.45 -6.28 14.29
C ALA A 27 3.10 -6.05 13.60
N SER A 28 2.54 -7.08 12.97
CA SER A 28 1.20 -7.08 12.37
C SER A 28 0.12 -6.89 13.43
N ALA A 29 0.15 -7.70 14.50
CA ALA A 29 -0.83 -7.64 15.59
C ALA A 29 -0.95 -6.25 16.23
N ARG A 30 0.15 -5.48 16.29
CA ARG A 30 0.17 -4.10 16.82
C ARG A 30 -0.79 -3.15 16.09
N TYR A 31 -1.06 -3.38 14.81
CA TYR A 31 -1.87 -2.47 14.00
C TYR A 31 -3.26 -3.02 13.66
N ASP A 32 -3.62 -4.20 14.16
CA ASP A 32 -4.89 -4.87 13.82
C ASP A 32 -6.13 -4.05 14.16
N SER A 33 -6.13 -3.34 15.29
CA SER A 33 -7.25 -2.46 15.67
C SER A 33 -7.42 -1.31 14.68
N LEU A 34 -6.32 -0.69 14.24
CA LEU A 34 -6.33 0.39 13.25
C LEU A 34 -6.74 -0.12 11.86
N ILE A 35 -6.23 -1.29 11.46
CA ILE A 35 -6.59 -1.94 10.20
C ILE A 35 -8.09 -2.24 10.19
N LYS A 36 -8.63 -2.86 11.25
CA LYS A 36 -10.07 -3.16 11.37
C LYS A 36 -10.93 -1.89 11.34
N LYS A 37 -10.55 -0.86 12.10
CA LYS A 37 -11.21 0.45 12.12
C LYS A 37 -11.35 1.05 10.71
N HIS A 38 -10.26 1.09 9.95
CA HIS A 38 -10.26 1.70 8.61
C HIS A 38 -10.84 0.80 7.52
N ALA A 39 -10.75 -0.53 7.70
CA ALA A 39 -11.45 -1.51 6.87
C ALA A 39 -12.97 -1.29 6.93
N GLN A 40 -13.53 -1.19 8.14
CA GLN A 40 -14.96 -0.94 8.35
C GLN A 40 -15.40 0.39 7.71
N ARG A 41 -14.63 1.46 7.92
CA ARG A 41 -14.94 2.80 7.40
C ARG A 41 -14.97 2.88 5.87
N THR A 42 -14.14 2.08 5.19
CA THR A 42 -13.98 2.14 3.73
C THR A 42 -14.67 1.00 2.98
N ALA A 43 -15.15 -0.01 3.71
CA ALA A 43 -15.61 -1.29 3.20
C ALA A 43 -14.54 -2.04 2.37
N ILE A 44 -13.26 -1.83 2.69
CA ILE A 44 -12.14 -2.59 2.12
C ILE A 44 -11.84 -3.77 3.05
N PRO A 45 -11.62 -5.00 2.53
CA PRO A 45 -11.26 -6.12 3.37
C PRO A 45 -10.02 -5.85 4.23
N ALA A 46 -10.11 -6.09 5.54
CA ALA A 46 -9.01 -5.91 6.47
C ALA A 46 -7.77 -6.73 6.09
N THR A 47 -7.98 -7.93 5.54
CA THR A 47 -6.92 -8.80 5.02
C THR A 47 -6.16 -8.14 3.88
N LEU A 48 -6.85 -7.51 2.92
CA LEU A 48 -6.22 -6.80 1.82
C LEU A 48 -5.36 -5.62 2.31
N ILE A 49 -5.88 -4.83 3.26
CA ILE A 49 -5.12 -3.72 3.86
C ILE A 49 -3.85 -4.23 4.55
N LYS A 50 -3.98 -5.32 5.31
CA LYS A 50 -2.87 -5.97 6.00
C LYS A 50 -1.79 -6.44 5.02
N GLU A 51 -2.19 -7.07 3.92
CA GLU A 51 -1.25 -7.52 2.87
C GLU A 51 -0.55 -6.36 2.16
N VAL A 52 -1.26 -5.26 1.88
CA VAL A 52 -0.64 -4.04 1.35
C VAL A 52 0.39 -3.48 2.34
N ILE A 53 0.06 -3.33 3.62
CA ILE A 53 1.03 -2.85 4.64
C ILE A 53 2.25 -3.76 4.71
N ARG A 54 2.04 -5.08 4.68
CA ARG A 54 3.11 -6.08 4.69
C ARG A 54 4.04 -5.89 3.50
N GLN A 55 3.48 -5.77 2.29
CA GLN A 55 4.23 -5.60 1.06
C GLN A 55 4.97 -4.26 0.99
N GLU A 56 4.34 -3.18 1.46
CA GLU A 56 4.87 -1.81 1.34
C GLU A 56 5.96 -1.50 2.37
N SER A 57 5.84 -2.01 3.60
CA SER A 57 6.73 -1.59 4.69
C SER A 57 7.17 -2.71 5.63
N SER A 58 6.66 -3.94 5.47
CA SER A 58 6.81 -5.00 6.49
C SER A 58 6.46 -4.50 7.90
N PHE A 59 5.40 -3.70 8.01
CA PHE A 59 4.91 -3.06 9.25
C PHE A 59 5.87 -2.05 9.90
N ASN A 60 6.90 -1.58 9.17
CA ASN A 60 7.77 -0.51 9.64
C ASN A 60 7.13 0.88 9.40
N ARG A 61 6.56 1.48 10.45
CA ARG A 61 5.94 2.82 10.39
C ARG A 61 6.89 3.97 10.01
N LYS A 62 8.20 3.73 9.99
CA LYS A 62 9.24 4.70 9.59
C LYS A 62 9.87 4.36 8.24
N ALA A 63 9.43 3.30 7.55
CA ALA A 63 9.94 2.92 6.23
C ALA A 63 9.87 4.09 5.25
N ARG A 64 10.96 4.37 4.56
CA ARG A 64 11.08 5.46 3.58
C ARG A 64 11.69 4.91 2.29
N SER A 65 11.01 5.11 1.16
CA SER A 65 11.58 4.77 -0.15
C SER A 65 12.50 5.88 -0.67
N PRO A 66 13.41 5.59 -1.62
CA PRO A 66 14.22 6.61 -2.31
C PRO A 66 13.37 7.67 -3.01
N LYS A 67 12.17 7.30 -3.49
CA LYS A 67 11.22 8.20 -4.17
C LYS A 67 10.41 9.06 -3.18
N GLY A 68 10.57 8.86 -1.87
CA GLY A 68 9.93 9.69 -0.84
C GLY A 68 8.60 9.17 -0.31
N ALA A 69 8.22 7.93 -0.66
CA ALA A 69 7.13 7.22 -0.01
C ALA A 69 7.47 6.96 1.46
N LEU A 70 6.48 7.02 2.37
CA LEU A 70 6.73 7.00 3.81
C LEU A 70 5.62 6.30 4.60
N GLY A 71 6.03 5.50 5.60
CA GLY A 71 5.14 4.88 6.57
C GLY A 71 4.59 3.51 6.15
N LEU A 72 3.56 3.05 6.87
CA LEU A 72 3.04 1.68 6.77
C LEU A 72 2.53 1.30 5.38
N MET A 73 1.80 2.20 4.73
CA MET A 73 1.23 2.02 3.39
C MET A 73 1.97 2.85 2.33
N GLN A 74 3.23 3.25 2.62
CA GLN A 74 4.14 3.95 1.70
C GLN A 74 3.50 5.12 0.94
N LEU A 75 2.86 6.04 1.65
CA LEU A 75 2.20 7.18 1.00
C LEU A 75 3.22 8.18 0.45
N MET A 76 3.12 8.44 -0.85
CA MET A 76 3.78 9.57 -1.51
C MET A 76 3.30 10.91 -0.91
N PRO A 77 4.15 11.96 -0.91
CA PRO A 77 3.76 13.26 -0.35
C PRO A 77 2.47 13.83 -0.96
N ALA A 78 2.29 13.70 -2.28
CA ALA A 78 1.10 14.19 -2.98
C ALA A 78 -0.17 13.45 -2.54
N THR A 79 -0.12 12.10 -2.48
CA THR A 79 -1.22 11.26 -2.00
C THR A 79 -1.56 11.59 -0.55
N ALA A 80 -0.56 11.72 0.32
CA ALA A 80 -0.77 12.09 1.72
C ALA A 80 -1.49 13.44 1.86
N ARG A 81 -1.09 14.47 1.09
CA ARG A 81 -1.79 15.76 1.08
C ARG A 81 -3.23 15.61 0.62
N ARG A 82 -3.46 14.91 -0.50
CA ARG A 82 -4.79 14.71 -1.10
C ARG A 82 -5.78 14.07 -0.12
N PHE A 83 -5.31 13.15 0.74
CA PHE A 83 -6.14 12.44 1.71
C PHE A 83 -5.97 12.94 3.16
N GLY A 84 -5.41 14.14 3.34
CA GLY A 84 -5.36 14.83 4.63
C GLY A 84 -4.45 14.19 5.69
N VAL A 85 -3.40 13.49 5.28
CA VAL A 85 -2.40 12.88 6.18
C VAL A 85 -1.35 13.92 6.54
N LYS A 86 -1.38 14.40 7.79
CA LYS A 86 -0.41 15.40 8.31
C LYS A 86 0.92 14.75 8.67
N SER A 87 0.88 13.58 9.30
CA SER A 87 2.07 12.79 9.66
C SER A 87 1.99 11.40 9.05
N ARG A 88 2.84 11.14 8.05
CA ARG A 88 2.92 9.83 7.37
C ARG A 88 3.56 8.74 8.23
N THR A 89 4.27 9.08 9.32
CA THR A 89 4.83 8.11 10.27
C THR A 89 3.89 7.82 11.45
N ASN A 90 2.79 8.58 11.57
CA ASN A 90 1.70 8.24 12.49
C ASN A 90 0.87 7.08 11.89
N PRO A 91 0.80 5.91 12.57
CA PRO A 91 0.13 4.73 12.02
C PRO A 91 -1.35 4.94 11.67
N ASP A 92 -2.13 5.58 12.54
CA ASP A 92 -3.56 5.80 12.30
C ASP A 92 -3.78 6.71 11.10
N GLN A 93 -3.03 7.81 10.99
CA GLN A 93 -3.15 8.71 9.84
C GLN A 93 -2.69 8.05 8.53
N ASN A 94 -1.60 7.27 8.56
CA ASN A 94 -1.07 6.61 7.37
C ASN A 94 -2.03 5.53 6.86
N ILE A 95 -2.56 4.68 7.75
CA ILE A 95 -3.56 3.65 7.39
C ILE A 95 -4.86 4.32 6.91
N ARG A 96 -5.32 5.39 7.58
CA ARG A 96 -6.49 6.15 7.14
C ARG A 96 -6.33 6.66 5.70
N GLY A 97 -5.22 7.35 5.43
CA GLY A 97 -4.97 7.93 4.11
C GLY A 97 -4.77 6.89 3.01
N GLY A 98 -4.07 5.78 3.30
CA GLY A 98 -3.90 4.70 2.33
C GLY A 98 -5.21 3.98 2.01
N THR A 99 -6.04 3.71 3.00
CA THR A 99 -7.37 3.10 2.79
C THR A 99 -8.33 4.05 2.07
N ASP A 100 -8.28 5.36 2.35
CA ASP A 100 -9.02 6.38 1.59
C ASP A 100 -8.61 6.39 0.11
N TYR A 101 -7.30 6.32 -0.15
CA TYR A 101 -6.79 6.25 -1.52
C TYR A 101 -7.24 4.97 -2.23
N MET A 102 -7.12 3.80 -1.58
CA MET A 102 -7.61 2.54 -2.16
C MET A 102 -9.11 2.58 -2.45
N LYS A 103 -9.92 3.18 -1.57
CA LYS A 103 -11.36 3.31 -1.79
C LYS A 103 -11.65 4.21 -2.99
N TRP A 104 -10.94 5.31 -3.11
CA TRP A 104 -11.04 6.20 -4.27
C TRP A 104 -10.68 5.47 -5.57
N LEU A 105 -9.59 4.70 -5.58
CA LEU A 105 -9.21 3.86 -6.72
C LEU A 105 -10.26 2.80 -7.05
N TYR A 106 -10.81 2.12 -6.04
CA TYR A 106 -11.84 1.11 -6.26
C TYR A 106 -13.12 1.72 -6.84
N ASN A 107 -13.47 2.93 -6.41
CA ASN A 107 -14.59 3.67 -7.00
C ASN A 107 -14.33 4.04 -8.47
N ARG A 108 -13.08 4.29 -8.86
CA ARG A 108 -12.68 4.59 -10.24
C ARG A 108 -12.67 3.34 -11.13
N TYR A 109 -12.07 2.24 -10.67
CA TYR A 109 -11.77 1.09 -11.54
C TYR A 109 -12.72 -0.10 -11.37
N LYS A 110 -13.35 -0.27 -10.21
CA LYS A 110 -14.22 -1.42 -9.88
C LYS A 110 -13.57 -2.81 -10.06
N ASP A 111 -12.25 -2.88 -10.24
CA ASP A 111 -11.45 -4.10 -10.37
C ASP A 111 -10.24 -3.99 -9.44
N TRP A 112 -10.11 -4.93 -8.49
CA TRP A 112 -9.03 -4.94 -7.52
C TRP A 112 -7.63 -5.06 -8.14
N ARG A 113 -7.49 -5.69 -9.30
CA ARG A 113 -6.21 -5.79 -10.01
C ARG A 113 -5.76 -4.41 -10.50
N LEU A 114 -6.69 -3.64 -11.07
CA LEU A 114 -6.43 -2.27 -11.51
C LEU A 114 -6.19 -1.33 -10.32
N VAL A 115 -6.92 -1.52 -9.21
CA VAL A 115 -6.67 -0.77 -7.97
C VAL A 115 -5.26 -1.01 -7.45
N LEU A 116 -4.82 -2.27 -7.35
CA LEU A 116 -3.48 -2.57 -6.86
C LEU A 116 -2.41 -2.05 -7.84
N ALA A 117 -2.61 -2.19 -9.15
CA ALA A 117 -1.72 -1.61 -10.15
C ALA A 117 -1.63 -0.07 -10.00
N ALA A 118 -2.75 0.62 -9.84
CA ALA A 118 -2.80 2.07 -9.66
C ALA A 118 -2.23 2.52 -8.30
N TYR A 119 -2.39 1.71 -7.25
CA TYR A 119 -1.85 2.00 -5.94
C TYR A 119 -0.31 2.05 -5.98
N THR A 120 0.31 1.12 -6.70
CA THR A 120 1.77 1.02 -6.84
C THR A 120 2.34 1.90 -7.95
N ALA A 121 1.75 1.88 -9.15
CA ALA A 121 2.27 2.57 -10.33
C ALA A 121 1.72 4.00 -10.53
N GLY A 122 0.68 4.37 -9.78
CA GLY A 122 -0.10 5.59 -9.98
C GLY A 122 -1.27 5.39 -10.95
N GLU A 123 -2.41 6.03 -10.66
CA GLU A 123 -3.63 5.94 -11.47
C GLU A 123 -3.42 6.42 -12.91
N GLY A 124 -2.59 7.46 -13.11
CA GLY A 124 -2.30 7.99 -14.44
C GLY A 124 -1.55 6.99 -15.34
N ALA A 125 -0.74 6.10 -14.75
CA ALA A 125 -0.08 5.04 -15.51
C ALA A 125 -1.08 3.99 -15.98
N VAL A 126 -2.01 3.58 -15.11
CA VAL A 126 -3.07 2.63 -15.44
C VAL A 126 -3.98 3.21 -16.52
N ASP A 127 -4.37 4.48 -16.37
CA ASP A 127 -5.22 5.17 -17.35
C ASP A 127 -4.54 5.26 -18.72
N LYS A 128 -3.24 5.62 -18.76
CA LYS A 128 -2.46 5.70 -20.00
C LYS A 128 -2.36 4.35 -20.74
N HIS A 129 -2.29 3.25 -20.00
CA HIS A 129 -2.17 1.91 -20.58
C HIS A 129 -3.52 1.21 -20.78
N ASN A 130 -4.63 1.86 -20.39
CA ASN A 130 -5.96 1.25 -20.35
C ASN A 130 -5.97 -0.12 -19.64
N GLY A 131 -5.19 -0.24 -18.56
CA GLY A 131 -4.92 -1.52 -17.93
C GLY A 131 -3.67 -1.52 -17.05
N ILE A 132 -3.21 -2.71 -16.68
CA ILE A 132 -2.02 -2.89 -15.84
C ILE A 132 -0.78 -2.50 -16.67
N PRO A 133 0.04 -1.51 -16.24
CA PRO A 133 1.25 -1.13 -16.97
C PRO A 133 2.26 -2.30 -17.05
N PRO A 134 3.01 -2.45 -18.15
CA PRO A 134 3.81 -3.65 -18.45
C PRO A 134 5.24 -3.64 -17.88
N TYR A 135 5.50 -2.87 -16.82
CA TYR A 135 6.83 -2.76 -16.21
C TYR A 135 6.89 -3.36 -14.80
#